data_AF-A0A7Y5RNP1-F1
#
_entry.id   AF-A0A7Y5RNP1-F1
#
_cell.length_a   1.000
_cell.length_b   1.000
_cell.length_c   1.000
_cell.angle_alpha   90.00
_cell.angle_beta   90.00
_cell.angle_gamma   90.00
#
_symmetry.space_group_name_H-M   'P 1'
#
loop_
_entity.id
_entity.type
_entity.pdbx_description
1 polymer ?
#
loop_
_entity_poly.entity_id
_entity_poly.type
_entity_poly.pdbx_seq_one_letter_code
_entity_poly.pdbx_strand_id
1 'polypeptide(L)'
;MGKHLGSYIEQERIRQGLRRSELATHAGWRSTKGCRKITALERGEEVDEAALRRLVPVLNLNPSVIEMLLERDRQDLLAEIKRQEVGFQPYMLIRLLAAVFMRVEIPVDVERDEFHLREFARAHAEHIRRQVCLAVGPVRCVWISPDDPNEWVEDATPPRPLFR
;
A
#
# COMPACT_ATOMS: atom_id res chain seq x y z
N MET A 1 2.27 -0.39 7.42
CA MET A 1 1.00 0.34 7.59
C MET A 1 0.19 -0.40 8.64
N GLY A 2 -0.32 0.24 9.69
CA GLY A 2 -0.96 -0.51 10.80
C GLY A 2 -0.04 -0.70 12.02
N LYS A 3 0.89 0.22 12.27
CA LYS A 3 1.87 0.11 13.37
C LYS A 3 1.17 0.18 14.72
N HIS A 4 0.19 1.08 14.86
CA HIS A 4 -0.53 1.29 16.11
C HIS A 4 -1.47 0.12 16.40
N LEU A 5 -2.28 -0.28 15.42
CA LEU A 5 -3.18 -1.43 15.56
C LEU A 5 -2.40 -2.74 15.79
N GLY A 6 -1.34 -2.98 15.01
CA GLY A 6 -0.52 -4.19 15.14
C GLY A 6 0.11 -4.30 16.53
N SER A 7 0.70 -3.20 17.02
CA SER A 7 1.28 -3.15 18.37
C SER A 7 0.23 -3.39 19.46
N TYR A 8 -0.98 -2.82 19.31
CA TYR A 8 -2.07 -3.03 20.26
C TYR A 8 -2.52 -4.49 20.32
N ILE A 9 -2.68 -5.15 19.17
CA ILE A 9 -3.05 -6.57 19.09
C ILE A 9 -1.96 -7.45 19.73
N GLU A 10 -0.68 -7.16 19.46
CA GLU A 10 0.44 -7.87 20.08
C GLU A 10 0.42 -7.73 21.60
N GLN A 11 0.24 -6.51 22.11
CA GLN A 11 0.17 -6.23 23.54
C GLN A 11 -0.99 -6.97 24.20
N GLU A 12 -2.18 -6.95 23.61
CA GLU A 12 -3.35 -7.65 24.15
C GLU A 12 -3.17 -9.16 24.15
N ARG A 13 -2.57 -9.72 23.09
CA ARG A 13 -2.21 -11.15 23.06
C ARG A 13 -1.23 -11.51 24.17
N ILE A 14 -0.15 -10.74 24.35
CA ILE A 14 0.87 -10.98 25.38
C ILE A 14 0.26 -10.83 26.78
N ARG A 15 -0.60 -9.82 26.99
CA ARG A 15 -1.30 -9.58 28.26
C ARG A 15 -2.16 -10.78 28.68
N GLN A 16 -2.73 -11.49 27.71
CA GLN A 16 -3.52 -12.71 27.94
C GLN A 16 -2.66 -13.98 28.01
N GLY A 17 -1.33 -13.87 27.90
CA GLY A 17 -0.41 -15.00 27.94
C GLY A 17 -0.47 -15.92 26.72
N LEU A 18 -1.10 -15.50 25.63
CA LEU A 18 -1.34 -16.33 24.47
C LEU A 18 -0.14 -16.35 23.53
N ARG A 19 0.29 -17.55 23.11
CA ARG A 19 1.17 -17.72 21.95
C ARG A 19 0.38 -17.45 20.67
N ARG A 20 1.05 -17.02 19.60
CA ARG A 20 0.41 -16.83 18.28
C ARG A 20 -0.31 -18.08 17.78
N SER A 21 0.24 -19.26 18.06
CA SER A 21 -0.37 -20.55 17.70
C SER A 21 -1.67 -20.83 18.46
N GLU A 22 -1.73 -20.45 19.73
CA GLU A 22 -2.92 -20.61 20.56
C GLU A 22 -3.99 -19.62 20.11
N LEU A 23 -3.62 -18.36 19.91
CA LEU A 23 -4.52 -17.35 19.34
C LEU A 23 -5.07 -17.79 17.98
N ALA A 24 -4.23 -18.36 17.11
CA ALA A 24 -4.68 -18.89 15.82
C ALA A 24 -5.72 -20.02 15.98
N THR A 25 -5.50 -20.94 16.92
CA THR A 25 -6.44 -22.01 17.23
C THR A 25 -7.76 -21.44 17.77
N HIS A 26 -7.71 -20.48 18.70
CA HIS A 26 -8.90 -19.82 19.24
C HIS A 26 -9.68 -19.03 18.18
N ALA A 27 -8.99 -18.46 17.18
CA ALA A 27 -9.60 -17.78 16.03
C ALA A 27 -10.11 -18.74 14.93
N GLY A 28 -10.06 -20.06 15.17
CA GLY A 28 -10.55 -21.08 14.23
C GLY A 28 -9.68 -21.25 12.98
N TRP A 29 -8.39 -20.91 13.06
CA TRP A 29 -7.44 -21.13 11.98
C TRP A 29 -6.61 -22.39 12.16
N ARG A 30 -6.15 -22.95 11.04
CA ARG A 30 -5.02 -23.89 11.07
C ARG A 30 -3.80 -23.14 11.59
N SER A 31 -3.15 -23.68 12.63
CA SER A 31 -2.09 -23.02 13.40
C SER A 31 -1.03 -22.34 12.53
N THR A 32 -0.47 -23.03 11.54
CA THR A 32 0.62 -22.49 10.70
C THR A 32 0.19 -21.30 9.83
N LYS A 33 -1.00 -21.35 9.21
CA LYS A 33 -1.53 -20.25 8.39
C LYS A 33 -2.01 -19.09 9.26
N GLY A 34 -2.66 -19.38 10.38
CA GLY A 34 -3.13 -18.38 11.33
C GLY A 34 -1.98 -17.61 11.98
N CYS A 35 -0.90 -18.29 12.39
CA CYS A 35 0.29 -17.63 12.92
C CYS A 35 0.89 -16.62 11.96
N ARG A 36 0.94 -16.93 10.65
CA ARG A 36 1.46 -16.00 9.64
C ARG A 36 0.57 -14.76 9.51
N LYS A 37 -0.75 -14.94 9.48
CA LYS A 37 -1.71 -13.82 9.45
C LYS A 37 -1.58 -12.93 10.69
N ILE A 38 -1.52 -13.54 11.88
CA ILE A 38 -1.33 -12.80 13.14
C ILE A 38 0.00 -12.05 13.12
N THR A 39 1.08 -12.69 12.66
CA THR A 39 2.41 -12.05 12.58
C THR A 39 2.40 -10.86 11.62
N ALA A 40 1.80 -11.00 10.44
CA ALA A 40 1.69 -9.91 9.47
C ALA A 40 0.87 -8.73 10.03
N LEU A 41 -0.23 -9.03 10.74
CA LEU A 41 -1.07 -8.02 11.38
C LEU A 41 -0.33 -7.30 12.52
N GLU A 42 0.33 -8.04 13.41
CA GLU A 42 1.10 -7.47 14.52
C GLU A 42 2.27 -6.60 14.04
N ARG A 43 2.89 -6.95 12.90
CA ARG A 43 3.94 -6.15 12.27
C ARG A 43 3.43 -4.94 11.49
N GLY A 44 2.12 -4.80 11.31
CA GLY A 44 1.54 -3.78 10.43
C GLY A 44 2.01 -3.93 8.99
N GLU A 45 2.11 -5.17 8.49
CA GLU A 45 2.40 -5.46 7.08
C GLU A 45 1.11 -5.37 6.26
N GLU A 46 0.03 -5.98 6.73
CA GLU A 46 -1.27 -6.01 6.06
C GLU A 46 -2.40 -6.08 7.10
N VAL A 47 -3.45 -5.27 6.89
CA VAL A 47 -4.67 -5.34 7.71
C VAL A 47 -5.73 -6.12 6.93
N ASP A 48 -5.73 -7.43 7.10
CA ASP A 48 -6.80 -8.31 6.61
C ASP A 48 -8.03 -8.14 7.52
N GLU A 49 -9.07 -7.49 6.99
CA GLU A 49 -10.32 -7.23 7.72
C GLU A 49 -10.97 -8.54 8.23
N ALA A 50 -10.93 -9.60 7.42
CA ALA A 50 -11.47 -10.90 7.83
C ALA A 50 -10.63 -11.51 8.95
N ALA A 51 -9.33 -11.22 9.01
CA ALA A 51 -8.49 -11.62 10.13
C ALA A 51 -8.83 -10.83 11.39
N LEU A 52 -8.96 -9.50 11.27
CA LEU A 52 -9.30 -8.62 12.38
C LEU A 52 -10.64 -9.02 13.01
N ARG A 53 -11.69 -9.21 12.20
CA ARG A 53 -13.04 -9.64 12.66
C ARG A 53 -13.03 -10.93 13.48
N ARG A 54 -12.09 -11.85 13.23
CA ARG A 54 -11.94 -13.09 14.01
C ARG A 54 -11.14 -12.90 15.29
N LEU A 55 -10.18 -11.99 15.31
CA LEU A 55 -9.33 -11.71 16.46
C LEU A 55 -10.02 -10.85 17.52
N VAL A 56 -10.86 -9.89 17.10
CA VAL A 56 -11.61 -9.00 18.01
C VAL A 56 -12.33 -9.76 19.12
N PRO A 57 -13.19 -10.76 18.84
CA PRO A 57 -13.90 -11.48 19.89
C PRO A 57 -12.97 -12.35 20.74
N VAL A 58 -11.92 -12.93 20.15
CA VAL A 58 -10.99 -13.82 20.88
C VAL A 58 -10.15 -13.04 21.90
N LEU A 59 -9.68 -11.86 21.51
CA LEU A 59 -8.88 -10.99 22.37
C LEU A 59 -9.75 -10.01 23.18
N ASN A 60 -11.08 -10.04 23.02
CA ASN A 60 -12.02 -9.10 23.65
C ASN A 60 -11.63 -7.63 23.42
N LEU A 61 -11.27 -7.29 22.18
CA LEU A 61 -10.83 -5.95 21.83
C LEU A 61 -12.01 -4.99 21.75
N ASN A 62 -11.83 -3.77 22.28
CA ASN A 62 -12.82 -2.71 22.15
C ASN A 62 -12.86 -2.15 20.70
N PRO A 63 -14.02 -2.23 20.00
CA PRO A 63 -14.15 -1.71 18.64
C PRO A 63 -13.79 -0.22 18.50
N SER A 64 -14.16 0.62 19.45
CA SER A 64 -13.85 2.07 19.39
C SER A 64 -12.35 2.34 19.47
N VAL A 65 -11.59 1.52 20.21
CA VAL A 65 -10.13 1.63 20.26
C VAL A 65 -9.52 1.21 18.92
N ILE A 66 -10.05 0.15 18.30
CA ILE A 66 -9.59 -0.30 16.98
C ILE A 66 -9.80 0.80 15.92
N GLU A 67 -11.00 1.40 15.87
CA GLU A 67 -11.31 2.49 14.94
C GLU A 67 -10.37 3.68 15.13
N MET A 68 -10.14 4.09 16.38
CA MET A 68 -9.19 5.17 16.69
C MET A 68 -7.77 4.85 16.22
N LEU A 69 -7.28 3.62 16.44
CA LEU A 69 -5.93 3.21 16.03
C LEU A 69 -5.79 3.10 14.52
N LEU A 70 -6.81 2.61 13.83
CA LEU A 70 -6.87 2.58 12.36
C LEU A 70 -6.82 4.00 11.77
N GLU A 71 -7.59 4.92 12.35
CA GLU A 71 -7.59 6.32 11.93
C GLU A 71 -6.21 6.96 12.16
N ARG A 72 -5.55 6.64 13.28
CA ARG A 72 -4.19 7.10 13.54
C ARG A 72 -3.18 6.54 12.54
N ASP A 73 -3.25 5.24 12.25
CA ASP A 73 -2.41 4.60 11.23
C ASP A 73 -2.63 5.22 9.85
N ARG A 74 -3.86 5.61 9.52
CA ARG A 74 -4.20 6.32 8.28
C ARG A 74 -3.57 7.72 8.26
N GLN A 75 -3.67 8.47 9.34
CA GLN A 75 -3.07 9.81 9.45
C GLN A 75 -1.54 9.76 9.31
N ASP A 76 -0.89 8.79 9.97
CA ASP A 76 0.55 8.59 9.86
C ASP A 76 0.98 8.25 8.43
N LEU A 77 0.22 7.41 7.74
CA LEU A 77 0.48 7.09 6.32
C LEU A 77 0.36 8.35 5.45
N LEU A 78 -0.71 9.13 5.61
CA LEU A 78 -0.89 10.37 4.85
C LEU A 78 0.23 11.37 5.11
N ALA A 79 0.69 11.48 6.36
CA ALA A 79 1.82 12.32 6.73
C ALA A 79 3.15 11.81 6.14
N GLU A 80 3.34 10.49 6.03
CA GLU A 80 4.48 9.88 5.35
C GLU A 80 4.45 10.18 3.85
N ILE A 81 3.31 9.96 3.18
CA ILE A 81 3.11 10.27 1.76
C ILE A 81 3.42 11.74 1.50
N LYS A 82 2.84 12.66 2.27
CA LYS A 82 3.09 14.10 2.14
C LYS A 82 4.55 14.46 2.37
N ARG A 83 5.26 13.78 3.27
CA ARG A 83 6.70 13.96 3.46
C ARG A 83 7.50 13.49 2.25
N GLN A 84 7.09 12.40 1.61
CA GLN A 84 7.74 11.87 0.41
C GLN A 84 7.43 12.69 -0.85
N GLU A 85 6.29 13.38 -0.91
CA GLU A 85 5.96 14.32 -1.98
C GLU A 85 6.95 15.49 -2.03
N VAL A 86 7.44 15.95 -0.87
CA VAL A 86 8.45 17.01 -0.81
C VAL A 86 9.75 16.53 -1.43
N GLY A 87 10.06 17.04 -2.62
CA GLY A 87 11.27 16.68 -3.35
C GLY A 87 11.14 15.42 -4.21
N PHE A 88 9.93 14.88 -4.37
CA PHE A 88 9.69 13.80 -5.33
C PHE A 88 10.10 14.27 -6.74
N GLN A 89 10.95 13.48 -7.40
CA GLN A 89 11.35 13.71 -8.79
C GLN A 89 10.62 12.72 -9.68
N PRO A 90 9.71 13.17 -10.55
CA PRO A 90 9.04 12.30 -11.50
C PRO A 90 10.04 11.53 -12.35
N TYR A 91 9.74 10.25 -12.57
CA TYR A 91 10.55 9.35 -13.39
C TYR A 91 9.65 8.44 -14.20
N MET A 92 10.20 7.90 -15.27
CA MET A 92 9.49 6.99 -16.16
C MET A 92 10.12 5.59 -16.10
N LEU A 93 9.27 4.57 -16.18
CA LEU A 93 9.69 3.18 -16.32
C LEU A 93 9.15 2.62 -17.65
N ILE A 94 9.99 1.89 -18.38
CA ILE A 94 9.57 1.08 -19.52
C ILE A 94 9.41 -0.36 -19.04
N ARG A 95 8.27 -0.98 -19.35
CA ARG A 95 8.07 -2.40 -19.10
C ARG A 95 8.69 -3.21 -20.25
N LEU A 96 9.83 -3.86 -19.99
CA LEU A 96 10.51 -4.68 -21.00
C LEU A 96 9.83 -6.04 -21.15
N LEU A 97 9.55 -6.69 -20.01
CA LEU A 97 8.89 -8.00 -19.88
C LEU A 97 8.13 -8.05 -18.54
N ALA A 98 7.48 -9.17 -18.21
CA ALA A 98 6.84 -9.36 -16.91
C ALA A 98 7.88 -9.21 -15.78
N ALA A 99 7.58 -8.32 -14.82
CA ALA A 99 8.44 -7.98 -13.68
C ALA A 99 9.84 -7.41 -14.02
N VAL A 100 10.10 -7.03 -15.27
CA VAL A 100 11.37 -6.40 -15.69
C VAL A 100 11.11 -5.00 -16.22
N PHE A 101 11.64 -4.01 -15.50
CA PHE A 101 11.45 -2.59 -15.79
C PHE A 101 12.78 -1.89 -15.99
N MET A 102 12.84 -0.95 -16.93
CA MET A 102 13.98 -0.07 -17.15
C MET A 102 13.58 1.36 -16.81
N ARG A 103 14.40 2.05 -16.01
CA ARG A 103 14.19 3.46 -15.70
C ARG A 103 14.67 4.35 -16.83
N VAL A 104 13.87 5.34 -17.17
CA VAL A 104 14.20 6.42 -18.10
C VAL A 104 14.17 7.73 -17.33
N GLU A 105 15.28 8.44 -17.38
CA GLU A 105 15.36 9.78 -16.80
C GLU A 105 14.57 10.76 -17.66
N ILE A 106 13.78 11.60 -17.00
CA ILE A 106 13.02 12.65 -17.66
C ILE A 106 13.97 13.84 -17.89
N PRO A 107 14.17 14.29 -19.13
CA PRO A 107 15.06 15.40 -19.45
C PRO A 107 14.77 16.65 -18.62
N VAL A 108 15.80 17.45 -18.36
CA VAL A 108 15.70 18.65 -17.49
C VAL A 108 14.91 19.79 -18.12
N ASP A 109 14.79 19.77 -19.45
CA ASP A 109 14.05 20.72 -20.29
C ASP A 109 12.55 20.41 -20.39
N VAL A 110 12.10 19.24 -19.94
CA VAL A 110 10.68 18.92 -19.82
C VAL A 110 10.13 19.62 -18.58
N GLU A 111 9.09 20.45 -18.78
CA GLU A 111 8.37 21.07 -17.67
C GLU A 111 7.81 20.00 -16.73
N ARG A 112 7.92 20.27 -15.42
CA ARG A 112 7.65 19.26 -14.37
C ARG A 112 6.18 19.20 -13.95
N ASP A 113 5.31 19.98 -14.57
CA ASP A 113 3.87 19.80 -14.39
C ASP A 113 3.38 18.52 -15.05
N GLU A 114 2.26 18.03 -14.56
CA GLU A 114 1.74 16.72 -14.94
C GLU A 114 1.38 16.62 -16.43
N PHE A 115 0.97 17.72 -17.07
CA PHE A 115 0.57 17.72 -18.47
C PHE A 115 1.79 17.47 -19.37
N HIS A 116 2.86 18.25 -19.22
CA HIS A 116 4.07 18.08 -20.03
C HIS A 116 4.78 16.73 -19.79
N LEU A 117 4.76 16.22 -18.55
CA LEU A 117 5.30 14.89 -18.24
C LEU A 117 4.54 13.78 -18.96
N ARG A 118 3.20 13.88 -19.03
CA ARG A 118 2.36 12.91 -19.77
C ARG A 118 2.61 12.97 -21.27
N GLU A 119 2.72 14.17 -21.85
CA GLU A 119 3.03 14.35 -23.27
C GLU A 119 4.40 13.72 -23.62
N PHE A 120 5.42 13.97 -22.78
CA PHE A 120 6.73 13.33 -22.94
C PHE A 120 6.63 11.79 -22.89
N ALA A 121 5.91 11.26 -21.90
CA ALA A 121 5.76 9.82 -21.75
C ALA A 121 5.00 9.18 -22.91
N ARG A 122 3.97 9.85 -23.44
CA ARG A 122 3.21 9.43 -24.63
C ARG A 122 4.09 9.39 -25.87
N ALA A 123 4.79 10.48 -26.16
CA ALA A 123 5.72 10.54 -27.29
C ALA A 123 6.80 9.45 -27.19
N HIS A 124 7.31 9.19 -25.99
CA HIS A 124 8.29 8.15 -25.76
C HIS A 124 7.70 6.75 -26.00
N ALA A 125 6.51 6.46 -25.45
CA ALA A 125 5.81 5.19 -25.63
C ALA A 125 5.55 4.88 -27.12
N GLU A 126 5.11 5.88 -27.88
CA GLU A 126 4.89 5.80 -29.33
C GLU A 126 6.19 5.50 -30.09
N HIS A 127 7.27 6.21 -29.75
CA HIS A 127 8.58 6.04 -30.39
C HIS A 127 9.14 4.63 -30.20
N ILE A 128 9.09 4.10 -28.97
CA ILE A 128 9.64 2.78 -28.66
C ILE A 128 8.64 1.63 -28.89
N ARG A 129 7.37 1.94 -29.18
CA ARG A 129 6.26 0.98 -29.31
C ARG A 129 6.14 0.06 -28.07
N ARG A 130 6.21 0.63 -26.86
CA ARG A 130 6.07 -0.11 -25.58
C ARG A 130 5.25 0.67 -24.56
N GLN A 131 4.63 -0.08 -23.64
CA GLN A 131 3.97 0.49 -22.47
C GLN A 131 4.99 1.14 -21.52
N VAL A 132 4.68 2.34 -21.05
CA VAL A 132 5.45 3.08 -20.07
C VAL A 132 4.62 3.36 -18.82
N CYS A 133 5.28 3.52 -17.69
CA CYS A 133 4.71 3.95 -16.42
C CYS A 133 5.39 5.26 -16.02
N LEU A 134 4.62 6.34 -15.98
CA LEU A 134 5.07 7.63 -15.49
C LEU A 134 4.72 7.75 -14.00
N ALA A 135 5.73 7.76 -13.13
CA ALA A 135 5.54 8.03 -11.71
C ALA A 135 5.51 9.55 -11.50
N VAL A 136 4.33 10.09 -11.18
CA VAL A 136 4.10 11.54 -10.96
C VAL A 136 4.07 11.91 -9.48
N GLY A 137 4.02 10.93 -8.59
CA GLY A 137 4.12 11.10 -7.15
C GLY A 137 4.53 9.81 -6.45
N PRO A 138 4.75 9.83 -5.13
CA PRO A 138 5.18 8.66 -4.36
C PRO A 138 4.15 7.52 -4.35
N VAL A 139 2.89 7.83 -4.59
CA VAL A 139 1.77 6.88 -4.60
C VAL A 139 0.93 6.97 -5.88
N ARG A 140 1.39 7.70 -6.90
CA ARG A 140 0.59 7.93 -8.11
C ARG A 140 1.41 7.71 -9.35
N CYS A 141 0.91 6.84 -10.23
CA CYS A 141 1.50 6.62 -11.54
C CYS A 141 0.44 6.59 -12.65
N VAL A 142 0.90 6.83 -13.87
CA VAL A 142 0.08 6.82 -15.08
C VAL A 142 0.71 5.82 -16.04
N TRP A 143 -0.05 4.79 -16.41
CA TRP A 143 0.36 3.83 -17.42
C TRP A 143 -0.16 4.28 -18.78
N ILE A 144 0.76 4.34 -19.74
CA ILE A 144 0.50 4.79 -21.11
C ILE A 144 0.92 3.67 -22.05
N SER A 145 0.01 3.27 -22.93
CA SER A 145 0.25 2.29 -23.97
C SER A 145 0.32 2.99 -25.33
N PRO A 146 1.17 2.56 -26.27
CA PRO A 146 1.20 3.13 -27.62
C PRO A 146 -0.04 2.74 -28.45
N ASP A 147 -0.70 1.63 -28.10
CA ASP A 147 -1.81 1.06 -28.86
C ASP A 147 -3.19 1.37 -28.25
N ASP A 148 -3.22 1.88 -27.02
CA ASP A 148 -4.45 2.26 -26.32
C ASP A 148 -4.40 3.76 -26.00
N PRO A 149 -5.29 4.57 -26.60
CA PRO A 149 -5.34 6.01 -26.30
C PRO A 149 -5.74 6.28 -24.85
N ASN A 150 -6.33 5.30 -24.14
CA ASN A 150 -6.72 5.44 -22.75
C ASN A 150 -5.51 5.30 -21.84
N GLU A 151 -5.34 6.30 -20.97
CA GLU A 151 -4.38 6.26 -19.89
C GLU A 151 -4.99 5.55 -18.68
N TRP A 152 -4.18 4.74 -18.00
CA TRP A 152 -4.60 4.06 -16.79
C TRP A 152 -3.89 4.72 -15.60
N VAL A 153 -4.65 5.48 -14.81
CA VAL A 153 -4.13 6.10 -13.59
C VAL A 153 -4.25 5.09 -12.46
N GLU A 154 -3.14 4.85 -11.76
CA GLU A 154 -3.08 3.99 -10.60
C GLU A 154 -2.59 4.83 -9.40
N ASP A 155 -3.51 5.06 -8.47
CA ASP A 155 -3.17 5.55 -7.14
C ASP A 155 -2.95 4.33 -6.24
N ALA A 156 -1.77 4.21 -5.62
CA ALA A 156 -1.55 3.28 -4.53
C ALA A 156 -2.55 3.64 -3.43
N THR A 157 -3.57 2.80 -3.28
CA THR A 157 -4.74 3.12 -2.48
C THR A 157 -4.32 3.24 -1.01
N PRO A 158 -4.49 4.40 -0.34
CA PRO A 158 -4.42 4.42 1.12
C PRO A 158 -5.55 3.54 1.67
N PRO A 159 -5.35 2.78 2.74
CA PRO A 159 -6.33 1.83 3.25
C PRO A 159 -7.64 2.54 3.55
N ARG A 160 -8.75 1.97 3.06
CA ARG A 160 -10.09 2.49 3.36
C ARG A 160 -10.40 2.31 4.86
N PRO A 161 -11.19 3.21 5.48
CA PRO A 161 -11.71 2.99 6.82
C PRO A 161 -12.56 1.71 6.85
N LEU A 162 -12.31 0.85 7.85
CA LEU A 162 -12.81 -0.52 7.92
C LEU A 162 -14.28 -0.65 8.38
N PHE A 163 -14.94 0.45 8.74
CA PHE A 163 -16.34 0.43 9.18
C PHE A 163 -17.14 1.55 8.52
N ARG A 164 -18.30 1.17 7.96
CA ARG A 164 -19.37 2.04 7.48
C ARG A 164 -20.65 1.68 8.22
#